data_AF-A0AA43KPJ5-F1
#
_entry.id   AF-A0AA43KPJ5-F1
#
_cell.length_a   1.000
_cell.length_b   1.000
_cell.length_c   1.000
_cell.angle_alpha   90.00
_cell.angle_beta   90.00
_cell.angle_gamma   90.00
#
_symmetry.space_group_name_H-M   'P 1'
#
loop_
_entity.id
_entity.type
_entity.pdbx_description
1 polymer ?
#
loop_
_entity_poly.entity_id
_entity_poly.type
_entity_poly.pdbx_seq_one_letter_code
_entity_poly.pdbx_strand_id
1 'polypeptide(L)'
;MSYKAKISKTANGVKEKKSVLFIEYLLVDAPAKTKIETEDTNANIDGYIELLDEDGYPKGKVTIQVKTVNKVDENKNRFPCPTSLFAHAEVTTDIVLLIAVDHSQNVALWKYISRSLLEENRSKEEQETITLHFGNEEKLSSSTLSTTLQTWRSISQREVKINQDASYLSAENEKLRQLILQSQNSTFKIAKEDVIKIQQFSDAYNHLLDSEFRYIKETIFPKCWKRGIAIYTFGDTELCYSLFNIKYGENSLLMKQLPETVMRYDKGDYSSCQYQSNDIKENHKLMAIKLVKTHVEKFIKERRIIPAYDEFILEYVRDFCVYSNRELNIDDSKLSDIPKLIEQIKHKYPRISSMPHTVLRGHKKIPINILYEGLLFLQNRGYTKIPSLYPNRGNYADSGLVSSWYTPELAFQKLQMVVTVAYSAYSDFINNNFPFLAKELDCYYGANIIVIDLEYTSDGWPCIYILFLKNQMPDNTKKIIFTKKESSPLLKENEVEEYSKLFQLPLVTYQGKQYVLFRGQGGDAHKYLFDRYNFLSVFYDVLEDRMQEYFKQITEN
;
A
#
# COMPACT_ATOMS: atom_id res chain seq x y z
N MET A 1 63.92 12.58 -9.94
CA MET A 1 62.48 12.92 -9.82
C MET A 1 61.94 12.24 -8.57
N SER A 2 61.41 13.02 -7.61
CA SER A 2 60.81 12.49 -6.38
C SER A 2 59.33 12.15 -6.61
N TYR A 3 58.88 10.97 -6.18
CA TYR A 3 57.47 10.59 -6.21
C TYR A 3 56.64 11.56 -5.34
N LYS A 4 55.51 12.06 -5.85
CA LYS A 4 54.58 12.89 -5.06
C LYS A 4 53.83 12.00 -4.08
N ALA A 5 54.03 12.23 -2.78
CA ALA A 5 53.24 11.59 -1.74
C ALA A 5 51.77 12.03 -1.84
N LYS A 6 50.84 11.10 -1.57
CA LYS A 6 49.40 11.36 -1.58
C LYS A 6 49.05 12.19 -0.35
N ILE A 7 48.38 13.32 -0.54
CA ILE A 7 47.91 14.17 0.56
C ILE A 7 46.79 13.41 1.29
N SER A 8 46.99 13.10 2.58
CA SER A 8 46.09 12.25 3.36
C SER A 8 44.85 12.97 3.90
N LYS A 9 44.82 14.30 3.88
CA LYS A 9 43.68 15.10 4.39
C LYS A 9 43.46 16.31 3.50
N THR A 10 42.29 16.41 2.87
CA THR A 10 41.94 17.54 2.00
C THR A 10 41.11 18.58 2.76
N ALA A 11 41.18 19.84 2.35
CA ALA A 11 40.35 20.90 2.94
C ALA A 11 38.84 20.62 2.81
N ASN A 12 38.43 19.90 1.76
CA ASN A 12 37.04 19.48 1.55
C ASN A 12 36.65 18.35 2.51
N GLY A 13 37.48 17.32 2.68
CA GLY A 13 37.22 16.24 3.66
C GLY A 13 37.11 16.75 5.10
N VAL A 14 37.88 17.80 5.46
CA VAL A 14 37.74 18.47 6.76
C VAL A 14 36.39 19.17 6.92
N LYS A 15 35.88 19.81 5.86
CA LYS A 15 34.58 20.51 5.90
C LYS A 15 33.42 19.52 5.97
N GLU A 16 33.46 18.47 5.16
CA GLU A 16 32.48 17.39 5.15
C GLU A 16 32.40 16.71 6.53
N LYS A 17 33.54 16.35 7.11
CA LYS A 17 33.61 15.77 8.46
C LYS A 17 33.02 16.68 9.53
N LYS A 18 33.22 18.01 9.45
CA LYS A 18 32.59 18.97 10.38
C LYS A 18 31.08 18.97 10.24
N SER A 19 30.56 18.87 9.03
CA SER A 19 29.11 18.84 8.76
C SER A 19 28.46 17.56 9.26
N VAL A 20 29.10 16.41 9.07
CA VAL A 20 28.65 15.13 9.64
C VAL A 20 28.62 15.20 11.17
N LEU A 21 29.72 15.62 11.81
CA LEU A 21 29.78 15.75 13.27
C LEU A 21 28.71 16.70 13.83
N PHE A 22 28.37 17.75 13.08
CA PHE A 22 27.30 18.67 13.48
C PHE A 22 25.92 18.00 13.47
N ILE A 23 25.62 17.20 12.44
CA ILE A 23 24.36 16.42 12.36
C ILE A 23 24.33 15.38 13.49
N GLU A 24 25.42 14.66 13.72
CA GLU A 24 25.52 13.67 14.80
C GLU A 24 25.33 14.33 16.18
N TYR A 25 25.92 15.51 16.40
CA TYR A 25 25.72 16.29 17.62
C TYR A 25 24.25 16.70 17.82
N LEU A 26 23.54 17.11 16.77
CA LEU A 26 22.11 17.44 16.87
C LEU A 26 21.23 16.23 17.18
N LEU A 27 21.66 15.02 16.80
CA LEU A 27 20.86 13.80 16.91
C LEU A 27 21.29 12.89 18.09
N VAL A 28 22.37 13.22 18.81
CA VAL A 28 22.98 12.35 19.83
C VAL A 28 22.02 11.94 20.95
N ASP A 29 21.18 12.88 21.41
CA ASP A 29 20.17 12.66 22.46
C ASP A 29 18.75 12.52 21.88
N ALA A 30 18.64 12.40 20.56
CA ALA A 30 17.38 12.28 19.86
C ALA A 30 17.02 10.80 19.64
N PRO A 31 15.73 10.46 19.44
CA PRO A 31 15.30 9.11 19.04
C PRO A 31 15.64 8.87 17.54
N ALA A 32 16.92 8.91 17.21
CA ALA A 32 17.49 8.70 15.90
C ALA A 32 18.92 8.15 16.04
N LYS A 33 19.35 7.30 15.10
CA LYS A 33 20.69 6.75 15.05
C LYS A 33 21.32 6.99 13.68
N THR A 34 22.45 7.68 13.67
CA THR A 34 23.18 8.05 12.45
C THR A 34 24.19 6.96 12.07
N LYS A 35 24.27 6.65 10.78
CA LYS A 35 25.38 5.89 10.18
C LYS A 35 25.77 6.60 8.89
N ILE A 36 26.69 7.55 9.04
CA ILE A 36 27.14 8.45 7.97
C ILE A 36 28.62 8.20 7.76
N GLU A 37 29.01 7.90 6.54
CA GLU A 37 30.40 7.64 6.17
C GLU A 37 31.03 8.95 5.68
N THR A 38 32.30 9.17 6.00
CA THR A 38 33.09 10.31 5.52
C THR A 38 34.22 9.81 4.64
N GLU A 39 34.50 10.50 3.53
CA GLU A 39 35.59 10.17 2.61
C GLU A 39 35.40 8.86 1.81
N ASP A 40 34.16 8.37 1.70
CA ASP A 40 33.83 7.16 0.94
C ASP A 40 33.58 7.42 -0.56
N THR A 41 33.74 6.38 -1.38
CA THR A 41 33.56 6.40 -2.84
C THR A 41 32.16 6.01 -3.30
N ASN A 42 31.21 5.80 -2.38
CA ASN A 42 29.83 5.52 -2.72
C ASN A 42 29.22 6.66 -3.55
N ALA A 43 28.72 6.31 -4.73
CA ALA A 43 28.17 7.29 -5.66
C ALA A 43 26.81 7.80 -5.15
N ASN A 44 26.74 9.11 -4.87
CA ASN A 44 25.54 9.93 -4.67
C ASN A 44 24.89 9.98 -3.28
N ILE A 45 25.27 9.15 -2.31
CA ILE A 45 24.75 9.19 -0.93
C ILE A 45 25.89 9.00 0.08
N ASP A 46 25.72 9.54 1.29
CA ASP A 46 26.77 9.55 2.33
C ASP A 46 26.40 8.66 3.54
N GLY A 47 25.17 8.13 3.60
CA GLY A 47 24.76 7.19 4.64
C GLY A 47 23.26 7.21 4.90
N TYR A 48 22.84 6.83 6.11
CA TYR A 48 21.44 6.83 6.51
C TYR A 48 21.24 7.18 7.99
N ILE A 49 20.01 7.58 8.31
CA ILE A 49 19.54 7.83 9.67
C ILE A 49 18.40 6.86 9.96
N GLU A 50 18.57 6.01 10.97
CA GLU A 50 17.50 5.19 11.54
C GLU A 50 16.67 6.07 12.48
N LEU A 51 15.36 6.12 12.29
CA LEU A 51 14.43 6.85 13.15
C LEU A 51 13.90 5.89 14.22
N LEU A 52 14.12 6.20 15.49
CA LEU A 52 13.73 5.33 16.61
C LEU A 52 12.42 5.81 17.24
N ASP A 53 11.74 5.00 18.05
CA ASP A 53 10.70 5.44 18.98
C ASP A 53 11.28 5.84 20.35
N GLU A 54 10.41 6.18 21.31
CA GLU A 54 10.80 6.59 22.66
C GLU A 54 11.49 5.46 23.45
N ASP A 55 11.25 4.20 23.07
CA ASP A 55 11.86 3.00 23.65
C ASP A 55 13.15 2.60 22.93
N GLY A 56 13.58 3.35 21.90
CA GLY A 56 14.81 3.12 21.15
C GLY A 56 14.67 2.09 20.01
N TYR A 57 13.47 1.67 19.64
CA TYR A 57 13.24 0.73 18.53
C TYR A 57 13.12 1.45 17.17
N PRO A 58 13.72 0.91 16.09
CA PRO A 58 13.58 1.50 14.75
C PRO A 58 12.13 1.52 14.23
N LYS A 59 11.67 2.71 13.83
CA LYS A 59 10.35 2.97 13.20
C LYS A 59 10.43 3.50 11.77
N GLY A 60 11.62 3.74 11.25
CA GLY A 60 11.82 4.18 9.88
C GLY A 60 13.30 4.37 9.56
N LYS A 61 13.60 4.57 8.28
CA LYS A 61 14.95 4.87 7.79
C LYS A 61 14.87 5.93 6.71
N VAL A 62 15.80 6.88 6.74
CA VAL A 62 16.00 7.85 5.66
C VAL A 62 17.45 7.76 5.17
N THR A 63 17.62 7.66 3.86
CA THR A 63 18.92 7.69 3.20
C THR A 63 19.29 9.14 2.94
N ILE A 64 20.54 9.52 3.19
CA ILE A 64 20.93 10.93 3.19
C ILE A 64 22.16 11.21 2.32
N GLN A 65 22.21 12.41 1.78
CA GLN A 65 23.44 13.02 1.28
C GLN A 65 23.74 14.29 2.08
N VAL A 66 24.91 14.33 2.71
CA VAL A 66 25.40 15.44 3.52
C VAL A 66 26.27 16.35 2.67
N LYS A 67 25.93 17.65 2.67
CA LYS A 67 26.72 18.70 2.02
C LYS A 67 27.00 19.84 2.98
N THR A 68 28.05 20.61 2.68
CA THR A 68 28.35 21.84 3.41
C THR A 68 27.94 23.02 2.54
N VAL A 69 27.15 23.94 3.07
CA VAL A 69 26.73 25.14 2.33
C VAL A 69 27.97 25.97 1.96
N ASN A 70 27.99 26.46 0.72
CA ASN A 70 29.08 27.29 0.24
C ASN A 70 28.97 28.72 0.79
N LYS A 71 30.11 29.40 0.95
CA LYS A 71 30.17 30.76 1.52
C LYS A 71 29.26 31.79 0.82
N VAL A 72 28.99 31.60 -0.46
CA VAL A 72 28.11 32.47 -1.25
C VAL A 72 26.61 32.27 -0.95
N ASP A 73 26.25 31.14 -0.33
CA ASP A 73 24.88 30.73 -0.03
C ASP A 73 24.57 30.65 1.47
N GLU A 74 25.57 30.91 2.32
CA GLU A 74 25.41 31.05 3.78
C GLU A 74 24.31 32.08 4.11
N ASN A 75 23.44 31.74 5.06
CA ASN A 75 22.31 32.55 5.54
C ASN A 75 21.26 32.90 4.44
N LYS A 76 21.22 32.14 3.33
CA LYS A 76 20.23 32.36 2.24
C LYS A 76 19.16 31.29 2.14
N ASN A 77 19.15 30.30 3.04
CA ASN A 77 18.26 29.13 3.01
C ASN A 77 18.17 28.52 1.60
N ARG A 78 19.32 28.32 0.94
CA ARG A 78 19.39 27.71 -0.38
C ARG A 78 20.67 26.91 -0.57
N PHE A 79 20.64 25.93 -1.46
CA PHE A 79 21.79 25.10 -1.77
C PHE A 79 21.75 24.60 -3.23
N PRO A 80 22.85 24.70 -4.01
CA PRO A 80 22.95 24.10 -5.33
C PRO A 80 23.12 22.57 -5.19
N CYS A 81 22.01 21.84 -5.18
CA CYS A 81 22.00 20.38 -5.05
C CYS A 81 22.53 19.73 -6.33
N PRO A 82 23.46 18.75 -6.25
CA PRO A 82 23.89 18.03 -7.44
C PRO A 82 22.72 17.24 -8.05
N THR A 83 22.57 17.31 -9.38
CA THR A 83 21.52 16.57 -10.10
C THR A 83 21.74 15.05 -10.02
N SER A 84 22.95 14.60 -9.68
CA SER A 84 23.23 13.19 -9.42
C SER A 84 22.48 12.62 -8.21
N LEU A 85 22.15 13.44 -7.21
CA LEU A 85 21.27 13.04 -6.10
C LEU A 85 19.82 12.88 -6.57
N PHE A 86 19.35 13.74 -7.49
CA PHE A 86 18.04 13.63 -8.11
C PHE A 86 17.92 12.36 -8.94
N ALA A 87 18.95 12.06 -9.75
CA ALA A 87 19.01 10.82 -10.51
C ALA A 87 19.02 9.58 -9.60
N HIS A 88 19.71 9.64 -8.47
CA HIS A 88 19.69 8.56 -7.46
C HIS A 88 18.29 8.41 -6.82
N ALA A 89 17.67 9.52 -6.41
CA ALA A 89 16.34 9.53 -5.80
C ALA A 89 15.23 9.08 -6.77
N GLU A 90 15.38 9.34 -8.07
CA GLU A 90 14.43 8.91 -9.11
C GLU A 90 14.38 7.38 -9.26
N VAL A 91 15.52 6.72 -9.05
CA VAL A 91 15.69 5.29 -9.33
C VAL A 91 15.78 4.43 -8.07
N THR A 92 15.61 4.99 -6.88
CA THR A 92 15.65 4.23 -5.61
C THR A 92 14.30 4.25 -4.91
N THR A 93 14.00 3.20 -4.14
CA THR A 93 12.81 3.13 -3.27
C THR A 93 13.06 3.71 -1.88
N ASP A 94 14.32 4.04 -1.57
CA ASP A 94 14.69 4.71 -0.32
C ASP A 94 14.10 6.13 -0.24
N ILE A 95 13.76 6.56 0.98
CA ILE A 95 13.49 7.98 1.25
C ILE A 95 14.82 8.73 1.23
N VAL A 96 15.08 9.47 0.14
CA VAL A 96 16.32 10.22 -0.03
C VAL A 96 16.17 11.67 0.44
N LEU A 97 17.00 12.08 1.41
CA LEU A 97 17.10 13.46 1.87
C LEU A 97 18.44 14.08 1.45
N LEU A 98 18.40 15.32 0.98
CA LEU A 98 19.56 16.19 1.02
C LEU A 98 19.62 16.83 2.42
N ILE A 99 20.80 16.85 3.04
CA ILE A 99 21.07 17.62 4.26
C ILE A 99 22.28 18.53 4.01
N ALA A 100 22.04 19.83 3.90
CA ALA A 100 23.06 20.85 3.69
C ALA A 100 23.31 21.65 4.98
N VAL A 101 24.51 21.54 5.55
CA VAL A 101 24.88 22.20 6.82
C VAL A 101 25.38 23.62 6.57
N ASP A 102 24.72 24.59 7.19
CA ASP A 102 25.12 25.99 7.24
C ASP A 102 25.73 26.33 8.60
N HIS A 103 27.07 26.31 8.65
CA HIS A 103 27.83 26.62 9.86
C HIS A 103 27.73 28.10 10.29
N SER A 104 27.30 29.01 9.41
CA SER A 104 27.12 30.43 9.77
C SER A 104 25.92 30.65 10.69
N GLN A 105 24.92 29.77 10.59
CA GLN A 105 23.69 29.81 11.39
C GLN A 105 23.58 28.68 12.41
N ASN A 106 24.52 27.71 12.39
CA ASN A 106 24.42 26.46 13.14
C ASN A 106 23.08 25.75 12.89
N VAL A 107 22.73 25.56 11.61
CA VAL A 107 21.54 24.80 11.20
C VAL A 107 21.88 23.83 10.08
N ALA A 108 21.15 22.72 10.02
CA ALA A 108 21.17 21.80 8.90
C ALA A 108 19.88 21.97 8.07
N LEU A 109 19.99 22.44 6.85
CA LEU A 109 18.89 22.57 5.91
C LEU A 109 18.62 21.21 5.29
N TRP A 110 17.41 20.68 5.40
CA TRP A 110 17.08 19.36 4.87
C TRP A 110 15.94 19.44 3.87
N LYS A 111 16.01 18.63 2.82
CA LYS A 111 14.96 18.56 1.80
C LYS A 111 14.75 17.12 1.38
N TYR A 112 13.50 16.68 1.46
CA TYR A 112 13.11 15.40 0.89
C TYR A 112 13.09 15.50 -0.63
N ILE A 113 13.90 14.67 -1.29
CA ILE A 113 13.90 14.56 -2.76
C ILE A 113 12.71 13.69 -3.17
N SER A 114 11.52 14.26 -2.98
CA SER A 114 10.27 13.60 -3.29
C SER A 114 10.07 13.48 -4.79
N ARG A 115 9.16 12.60 -5.19
CA ARG A 115 8.76 12.51 -6.59
C ARG A 115 8.13 13.81 -7.12
N SER A 116 7.53 14.65 -6.27
CA SER A 116 7.05 15.97 -6.71
C SER A 116 8.20 16.93 -7.00
N LEU A 117 9.23 16.95 -6.13
CA LEU A 117 10.40 17.81 -6.30
C LEU A 117 11.23 17.45 -7.55
N LEU A 118 11.31 16.15 -7.87
CA LEU A 118 11.91 15.66 -9.11
C LEU A 118 11.21 16.23 -10.35
N GLU A 119 9.88 16.17 -10.39
CA GLU A 119 9.08 16.63 -11.54
C GLU A 119 9.12 18.16 -11.69
N GLU A 120 9.06 18.91 -10.58
CA GLU A 120 9.19 20.37 -10.57
C GLU A 120 10.51 20.86 -11.18
N ASN A 121 11.54 20.02 -11.14
CA ASN A 121 12.87 20.35 -11.64
C ASN A 121 13.28 19.51 -12.88
N ARG A 122 12.34 18.82 -13.53
CA ARG A 122 12.62 17.95 -14.69
C ARG A 122 13.31 18.70 -15.84
N SER A 123 12.92 19.95 -16.09
CA SER A 123 13.51 20.80 -17.12
C SER A 123 14.99 21.16 -16.87
N LYS A 124 15.55 20.78 -15.72
CA LYS A 124 16.93 21.04 -15.32
C LYS A 124 17.77 19.76 -15.23
N GLU A 125 17.29 18.62 -15.75
CA GLU A 125 17.97 17.33 -15.65
C GLU A 125 19.37 17.30 -16.31
N GLU A 126 19.58 18.14 -17.33
CA GLU A 126 20.88 18.30 -18.00
C GLU A 126 21.84 19.24 -17.25
N GLN A 127 21.38 19.95 -16.21
CA GLN A 127 22.22 20.84 -15.41
C GLN A 127 23.04 20.04 -14.41
N GLU A 128 24.25 20.50 -14.08
CA GLU A 128 25.07 19.86 -13.04
C GLU A 128 24.46 19.99 -11.64
N THR A 129 23.75 21.10 -11.39
CA THR A 129 23.11 21.38 -10.10
C THR A 129 21.74 22.04 -10.25
N ILE A 130 20.87 21.80 -9.27
CA ILE A 130 19.56 22.41 -9.10
C ILE A 130 19.58 23.21 -7.79
N THR A 131 19.34 24.52 -7.85
CA THR A 131 19.25 25.34 -6.63
C THR A 131 17.95 25.05 -5.89
N LEU A 132 18.08 24.48 -4.70
CA LEU A 132 16.98 24.22 -3.78
C LEU A 132 16.85 25.36 -2.78
N HIS A 133 15.61 25.77 -2.51
CA HIS A 133 15.25 26.71 -1.45
C HIS A 133 14.59 25.96 -0.30
N PHE A 134 14.86 26.37 0.94
CA PHE A 134 14.41 25.67 2.14
C PHE A 134 13.43 26.54 2.96
N GLY A 135 12.30 25.95 3.34
CA GLY A 135 11.34 26.54 4.28
C GLY A 135 11.87 26.61 5.71
N ASN A 136 11.05 27.13 6.64
CA ASN A 136 11.44 27.17 8.06
C ASN A 136 11.28 25.81 8.74
N GLU A 137 10.31 25.02 8.28
CA GLU A 137 10.02 23.63 8.63
C GLU A 137 11.07 22.65 8.09
N GLU A 138 11.90 23.09 7.14
CA GLU A 138 12.97 22.33 6.48
C GLU A 138 14.35 22.60 7.12
N LYS A 139 14.36 23.01 8.39
CA LYS A 139 15.56 23.29 9.18
C LYS A 139 15.64 22.32 10.33
N LEU A 140 16.81 21.72 10.49
CA LEU A 140 17.18 20.91 11.65
C LEU A 140 18.14 21.73 12.52
N SER A 141 17.67 22.04 13.74
CA SER A 141 18.42 22.65 14.83
C SER A 141 17.89 22.10 16.15
N SER A 142 18.50 22.47 17.28
CA SER A 142 18.02 22.06 18.60
C SER A 142 16.56 22.45 18.87
N SER A 143 16.06 23.54 18.28
CA SER A 143 14.67 23.99 18.49
C SER A 143 13.63 23.32 17.58
N THR A 144 14.06 22.76 16.43
CA THR A 144 13.16 22.13 15.43
C THR A 144 13.34 20.61 15.34
N LEU A 145 14.18 20.04 16.20
CA LEU A 145 14.56 18.63 16.20
C LEU A 145 13.36 17.69 16.28
N SER A 146 12.47 17.88 17.25
CA SER A 146 11.30 17.00 17.47
C SER A 146 10.34 17.00 16.28
N THR A 147 10.00 18.19 15.77
CA THR A 147 9.14 18.37 14.60
C THR A 147 9.76 17.82 13.32
N THR A 148 11.07 17.94 13.16
CA THR A 148 11.81 17.38 12.02
C THR A 148 11.76 15.86 12.03
N LEU A 149 12.05 15.22 13.16
CA LEU A 149 12.02 13.76 13.28
C LEU A 149 10.61 13.19 13.08
N GLN A 150 9.57 13.87 13.60
CA GLN A 150 8.18 13.47 13.35
C GLN A 150 7.83 13.55 11.86
N THR A 151 8.32 14.56 11.16
CA THR A 151 8.12 14.72 9.71
C THR A 151 8.82 13.62 8.94
N TRP A 152 10.08 13.32 9.26
CA TRP A 152 10.83 12.22 8.64
C TRP A 152 10.17 10.86 8.86
N ARG A 153 9.64 10.59 10.07
CA ARG A 153 8.87 9.37 10.36
C ARG A 153 7.63 9.29 9.48
N SER A 154 6.87 10.38 9.41
CA SER A 154 5.66 10.46 8.58
C SER A 154 5.94 10.23 7.10
N ILE A 155 7.09 10.73 6.59
CA ILE A 155 7.53 10.47 5.21
C ILE A 155 7.85 8.97 5.03
N SER A 156 8.63 8.39 5.96
CA SER A 156 9.02 6.98 5.88
C SER A 156 7.85 5.99 5.96
N GLN A 157 6.77 6.34 6.66
CA GLN A 157 5.60 5.50 6.83
C GLN A 157 4.62 5.53 5.64
N ARG A 158 4.66 6.59 4.81
CA ARG A 158 3.71 6.77 3.69
C ARG A 158 4.04 5.98 2.42
N GLU A 159 5.26 5.46 2.28
CA GLU A 159 5.79 5.01 0.97
C GLU A 159 5.99 3.50 0.79
N VAL A 160 5.59 2.61 1.73
CA VAL A 160 5.60 1.15 1.46
C VAL A 160 4.34 0.75 0.69
N LYS A 161 4.27 1.13 -0.61
CA LYS A 161 3.25 0.69 -1.57
C LYS A 161 3.87 -0.27 -2.59
N ILE A 162 3.44 -1.52 -2.55
CA ILE A 162 3.88 -2.55 -3.51
C ILE A 162 3.15 -2.34 -4.85
N ASN A 163 3.77 -1.59 -5.76
CA ASN A 163 3.19 -1.32 -7.08
C ASN A 163 3.25 -2.56 -7.98
N GLN A 164 2.09 -3.20 -8.22
CA GLN A 164 1.92 -4.03 -9.41
C GLN A 164 1.76 -3.11 -10.63
N ASP A 165 2.68 -3.26 -11.60
CA ASP A 165 2.78 -2.55 -12.88
C ASP A 165 1.48 -1.83 -13.33
N ALA A 166 1.39 -0.53 -13.08
CA ALA A 166 0.42 0.37 -13.73
C ALA A 166 0.94 0.89 -15.08
N SER A 167 2.07 0.36 -15.56
CA SER A 167 2.72 0.76 -16.82
C SER A 167 1.80 0.60 -18.04
N TYR A 168 0.91 -0.40 -18.04
CA TYR A 168 -0.09 -0.57 -19.10
C TYR A 168 -1.16 0.54 -19.09
N LEU A 169 -1.65 0.94 -17.90
CA LEU A 169 -2.60 2.04 -17.75
C LEU A 169 -1.97 3.39 -18.14
N SER A 170 -0.67 3.55 -17.89
CA SER A 170 0.07 4.77 -18.25
C SER A 170 0.31 4.89 -19.75
N ALA A 171 0.59 3.79 -20.45
CA ALA A 171 0.82 3.79 -21.89
C ALA A 171 -0.47 4.03 -22.70
N GLU A 172 -1.58 3.42 -22.28
CA GLU A 172 -2.90 3.58 -22.89
C GLU A 172 -3.46 5.00 -22.69
N ASN A 173 -3.27 5.57 -21.49
CA ASN A 173 -3.64 6.96 -21.20
C ASN A 173 -2.85 7.99 -22.02
N GLU A 174 -1.57 7.73 -22.30
CA GLU A 174 -0.72 8.72 -22.99
C GLU A 174 -1.16 8.93 -24.44
N LYS A 175 -1.63 7.89 -25.10
CA LYS A 175 -2.06 7.95 -26.51
C LYS A 175 -3.38 8.69 -26.69
N LEU A 176 -4.37 8.39 -25.83
CA LEU A 176 -5.62 9.16 -25.74
C LEU A 176 -5.35 10.62 -25.35
N ARG A 177 -4.40 10.88 -24.44
CA ARG A 177 -3.97 12.25 -24.08
C ARG A 177 -3.42 13.01 -25.27
N GLN A 178 -2.54 12.41 -26.07
CA GLN A 178 -1.98 13.07 -27.26
C GLN A 178 -3.09 13.45 -28.25
N LEU A 179 -4.06 12.56 -28.48
CA LEU A 179 -5.23 12.84 -29.33
C LEU A 179 -6.11 13.97 -28.75
N ILE A 180 -6.33 13.94 -27.44
CA ILE A 180 -7.07 14.96 -26.69
C ILE A 180 -6.39 16.33 -26.78
N LEU A 181 -5.06 16.40 -26.67
CA LEU A 181 -4.27 17.64 -26.78
C LEU A 181 -4.25 18.18 -28.22
N GLN A 182 -4.25 17.29 -29.21
CA GLN A 182 -4.30 17.65 -30.64
C GLN A 182 -5.70 18.11 -31.10
N SER A 183 -6.76 17.64 -30.44
CA SER A 183 -8.13 18.12 -30.70
C SER A 183 -8.33 19.53 -30.12
N GLN A 184 -8.05 20.56 -30.92
CA GLN A 184 -8.44 21.93 -30.57
C GLN A 184 -9.96 22.10 -30.72
N ASN A 185 -10.61 22.62 -29.67
CA ASN A 185 -12.00 23.09 -29.63
C ASN A 185 -13.02 22.16 -30.30
N SER A 186 -13.41 21.07 -29.64
CA SER A 186 -14.62 20.37 -30.02
C SER A 186 -15.84 21.25 -29.79
N THR A 187 -16.50 21.65 -30.87
CA THR A 187 -17.87 22.17 -30.81
C THR A 187 -18.75 21.10 -30.14
N PHE A 188 -19.15 21.36 -28.90
CA PHE A 188 -20.11 20.52 -28.20
C PHE A 188 -21.44 20.57 -28.95
N LYS A 189 -21.82 19.46 -29.58
CA LYS A 189 -23.12 19.25 -30.22
C LYS A 189 -24.18 18.74 -29.23
N ILE A 190 -23.76 18.41 -28.01
CA ILE A 190 -24.62 17.91 -26.93
C ILE A 190 -25.47 19.08 -26.39
N ALA A 191 -26.75 18.82 -26.14
CA ALA A 191 -27.66 19.82 -25.59
C ALA A 191 -27.20 20.30 -24.21
N LYS A 192 -27.49 21.56 -23.84
CA LYS A 192 -27.07 22.14 -22.56
C LYS A 192 -27.54 21.34 -21.35
N GLU A 193 -28.77 20.84 -21.39
CA GLU A 193 -29.36 20.03 -20.31
C GLU A 193 -28.62 18.71 -20.12
N ASP A 194 -28.21 18.07 -21.22
CA ASP A 194 -27.41 16.85 -21.21
C ASP A 194 -25.97 17.11 -20.75
N VAL A 195 -25.38 18.24 -21.12
CA VAL A 195 -24.08 18.69 -20.59
C VAL A 195 -24.12 18.81 -19.07
N ILE A 196 -25.20 19.34 -18.49
CA ILE A 196 -25.37 19.42 -17.03
C ILE A 196 -25.34 18.01 -16.42
N LYS A 197 -26.00 17.02 -17.03
CA LYS A 197 -25.98 15.62 -16.53
C LYS A 197 -24.57 15.02 -16.54
N ILE A 198 -23.80 15.28 -17.59
CA ILE A 198 -22.41 14.82 -17.71
C ILE A 198 -21.52 15.51 -16.65
N GLN A 199 -21.72 16.81 -16.42
CA GLN A 199 -21.01 17.55 -15.36
C GLN A 199 -21.34 16.99 -13.97
N GLN A 200 -22.63 16.75 -13.69
CA GLN A 200 -23.06 16.16 -12.41
C GLN A 200 -22.51 14.74 -12.21
N PHE A 201 -22.42 13.93 -13.27
CA PHE A 201 -21.71 12.64 -13.22
C PHE A 201 -20.21 12.84 -12.88
N SER A 202 -19.54 13.76 -13.60
CA SER A 202 -18.11 14.02 -13.41
C SER A 202 -17.81 14.50 -11.98
N ASP A 203 -18.65 15.39 -11.44
CA ASP A 203 -18.55 15.89 -10.07
C ASP A 203 -18.75 14.77 -9.05
N ALA A 204 -19.81 13.97 -9.19
CA ALA A 204 -20.08 12.84 -8.29
C ALA A 204 -18.95 11.82 -8.29
N TYR A 205 -18.48 11.42 -9.47
CA TYR A 205 -17.40 10.43 -9.61
C TYR A 205 -16.07 10.93 -9.04
N ASN A 206 -15.68 12.17 -9.37
CA ASN A 206 -14.45 12.74 -8.81
C ASN A 206 -14.57 13.01 -7.31
N HIS A 207 -15.75 13.38 -6.81
CA HIS A 207 -15.96 13.55 -5.38
C HIS A 207 -15.70 12.24 -4.62
N LEU A 208 -16.33 11.13 -5.03
CA LEU A 208 -16.11 9.81 -4.43
C LEU A 208 -14.62 9.43 -4.42
N LEU A 209 -13.91 9.67 -5.52
CA LEU A 209 -12.48 9.39 -5.63
C LEU A 209 -11.57 10.35 -4.86
N ASP A 210 -12.05 11.53 -4.47
CA ASP A 210 -11.29 12.52 -3.71
C ASP A 210 -11.56 12.45 -2.20
N SER A 211 -12.70 11.87 -1.81
CA SER A 211 -13.13 11.69 -0.43
C SER A 211 -13.03 10.21 0.00
N GLU A 212 -14.15 9.49 -0.10
CA GLU A 212 -14.35 8.13 0.43
C GLU A 212 -13.38 7.10 -0.15
N PHE A 213 -13.04 7.22 -1.43
CA PHE A 213 -12.20 6.28 -2.18
C PHE A 213 -10.87 6.89 -2.61
N ARG A 214 -10.38 7.90 -1.89
CA ARG A 214 -9.09 8.53 -2.16
C ARG A 214 -7.93 7.55 -2.25
N TYR A 215 -7.89 6.56 -1.35
CA TYR A 215 -6.85 5.55 -1.38
C TYR A 215 -6.85 4.71 -2.67
N ILE A 216 -8.04 4.37 -3.18
CA ILE A 216 -8.21 3.65 -4.46
C ILE A 216 -7.70 4.51 -5.60
N LYS A 217 -8.08 5.80 -5.64
CA LYS A 217 -7.60 6.75 -6.64
C LYS A 217 -6.07 6.83 -6.64
N GLU A 218 -5.46 7.04 -5.48
CA GLU A 218 -4.00 7.18 -5.37
C GLU A 218 -3.24 5.91 -5.76
N THR A 219 -3.87 4.74 -5.60
CA THR A 219 -3.25 3.45 -5.94
C THR A 219 -3.41 3.07 -7.41
N ILE A 220 -4.60 3.27 -7.99
CA ILE A 220 -4.88 2.90 -9.38
C ILE A 220 -4.44 4.01 -10.36
N PHE A 221 -4.59 5.28 -9.96
CA PHE A 221 -4.34 6.46 -10.79
C PHE A 221 -3.27 7.36 -10.14
N PRO A 222 -2.00 6.91 -10.09
CA PRO A 222 -0.94 7.67 -9.44
C PRO A 222 -0.76 9.05 -10.10
N LYS A 223 -0.58 10.09 -9.28
CA LYS A 223 -0.43 11.49 -9.69
C LYS A 223 -1.66 12.08 -10.41
N CYS A 224 -2.82 11.44 -10.34
CA CYS A 224 -4.06 11.96 -10.90
C CYS A 224 -4.62 13.09 -10.02
N TRP A 225 -4.80 14.27 -10.60
CA TRP A 225 -5.57 15.35 -9.99
C TRP A 225 -7.07 15.09 -10.15
N LYS A 226 -7.53 14.87 -11.39
CA LYS A 226 -8.93 14.60 -11.71
C LYS A 226 -9.06 13.59 -12.84
N ARG A 227 -10.20 12.90 -12.88
CA ARG A 227 -10.60 12.04 -13.97
C ARG A 227 -11.47 12.85 -14.93
N GLY A 228 -10.96 13.08 -16.13
CA GLY A 228 -11.70 13.69 -17.22
C GLY A 228 -12.56 12.67 -17.97
N ILE A 229 -13.58 13.15 -18.68
CA ILE A 229 -14.47 12.35 -19.52
C ILE A 229 -14.42 12.80 -20.97
N ALA A 230 -14.21 11.84 -21.87
CA ALA A 230 -14.28 12.00 -23.31
C ALA A 230 -15.57 11.33 -23.82
N ILE A 231 -16.50 12.13 -24.34
CA ILE A 231 -17.80 11.66 -24.84
C ILE A 231 -17.73 11.50 -26.37
N TYR A 232 -18.11 10.33 -26.87
CA TYR A 232 -18.19 10.03 -28.31
C TYR A 232 -19.61 10.12 -28.82
N THR A 233 -20.55 9.54 -28.06
CA THR A 233 -21.98 9.46 -28.39
C THR A 233 -22.78 9.76 -27.13
N PHE A 234 -23.80 10.60 -27.23
CA PHE A 234 -24.71 10.92 -26.13
C PHE A 234 -26.11 11.21 -26.68
N GLY A 235 -27.01 10.26 -26.49
CA GLY A 235 -28.43 10.35 -26.87
C GLY A 235 -29.33 9.83 -25.76
N ASP A 236 -30.64 9.75 -26.00
CA ASP A 236 -31.61 9.34 -24.98
C ASP A 236 -31.43 7.87 -24.54
N THR A 237 -30.98 7.01 -25.46
CA THR A 237 -30.79 5.57 -25.22
C THR A 237 -29.40 5.09 -25.64
N GLU A 238 -28.46 6.02 -25.83
CA GLU A 238 -27.09 5.69 -26.23
C GLU A 238 -26.06 6.55 -25.51
N LEU A 239 -24.97 5.91 -25.09
CA LEU A 239 -23.86 6.55 -24.39
C LEU A 239 -22.56 5.83 -24.74
N CYS A 240 -21.62 6.55 -25.33
CA CYS A 240 -20.26 6.06 -25.55
C CYS A 240 -19.26 7.06 -24.98
N TYR A 241 -18.42 6.61 -24.04
CA TYR A 241 -17.41 7.48 -23.42
C TYR A 241 -16.16 6.73 -22.98
N SER A 242 -15.09 7.49 -22.78
CA SER A 242 -13.85 7.04 -22.14
C SER A 242 -13.46 8.01 -21.03
N LEU A 243 -12.70 7.51 -20.07
CA LEU A 243 -12.13 8.31 -19.00
C LEU A 243 -10.63 8.48 -19.23
N PHE A 244 -10.09 9.59 -18.72
CA PHE A 244 -8.67 9.86 -18.80
C PHE A 244 -8.15 10.56 -17.54
N ASN A 245 -6.88 10.34 -17.25
CA ASN A 245 -6.19 10.94 -16.11
C ASN A 245 -5.67 12.35 -16.44
N ILE A 246 -6.11 13.36 -15.69
CA ILE A 246 -5.52 14.69 -15.68
C ILE A 246 -4.55 14.78 -14.51
N LYS A 247 -3.29 15.10 -14.77
CA LYS A 247 -2.25 15.20 -13.73
C LYS A 247 -2.31 16.54 -12.99
N TYR A 248 -1.72 16.60 -11.80
CA TYR A 248 -1.49 17.87 -11.12
C TYR A 248 -0.61 18.79 -11.99
N GLY A 249 -0.98 20.07 -12.09
CA GLY A 249 -0.30 21.06 -12.91
C GLY A 249 -0.62 20.99 -14.41
N GLU A 250 -1.41 20.00 -14.86
CA GLU A 250 -1.82 19.85 -16.25
C GLU A 250 -3.00 20.77 -16.57
N ASN A 251 -2.85 21.64 -17.59
CA ASN A 251 -3.94 22.47 -18.09
C ASN A 251 -4.78 21.68 -19.11
N SER A 252 -5.78 20.95 -18.63
CA SER A 252 -6.66 20.10 -19.44
C SER A 252 -8.13 20.29 -19.07
N LEU A 253 -9.03 20.08 -20.03
CA LEU A 253 -10.48 20.16 -19.80
C LEU A 253 -10.98 18.88 -19.13
N LEU A 254 -11.86 19.02 -18.14
CA LEU A 254 -12.52 17.89 -17.48
C LEU A 254 -13.48 17.12 -18.39
N MET A 255 -14.00 17.78 -19.41
CA MET A 255 -14.97 17.20 -20.34
C MET A 255 -14.60 17.59 -21.77
N LYS A 256 -14.61 16.61 -22.67
CA LYS A 256 -14.43 16.81 -24.12
C LYS A 256 -15.42 15.95 -24.90
N GLN A 257 -15.97 16.50 -25.97
CA GLN A 257 -16.62 15.69 -27.00
C GLN A 257 -15.61 15.32 -28.08
N LEU A 258 -15.56 14.06 -28.50
CA LEU A 258 -14.67 13.55 -29.54
C LEU A 258 -15.49 12.79 -30.61
N PRO A 259 -15.00 12.68 -31.86
CA PRO A 259 -15.65 11.85 -32.87
C PRO A 259 -15.60 10.35 -32.52
N GLU A 260 -16.65 9.59 -32.83
CA GLU A 260 -16.69 8.12 -32.62
C GLU A 260 -15.53 7.36 -33.28
N THR A 261 -14.99 7.89 -34.38
CA THR A 261 -13.84 7.29 -35.07
C THR A 261 -12.62 7.15 -34.16
N VAL A 262 -12.45 8.04 -33.17
CA VAL A 262 -11.35 8.01 -32.20
C VAL A 262 -11.46 6.79 -31.27
N MET A 263 -12.69 6.43 -30.87
CA MET A 263 -12.95 5.32 -29.94
C MET A 263 -12.52 3.95 -30.51
N ARG A 264 -12.55 3.79 -31.84
CA ARG A 264 -12.21 2.53 -32.51
C ARG A 264 -10.72 2.15 -32.42
N TYR A 265 -9.85 3.11 -32.08
CA TYR A 265 -8.39 2.93 -32.12
C TYR A 265 -7.69 3.06 -30.76
N ASP A 266 -8.33 3.65 -29.75
CA ASP A 266 -7.81 3.75 -28.39
C ASP A 266 -8.98 3.70 -27.39
N LYS A 267 -9.05 2.62 -26.63
CA LYS A 267 -9.86 2.58 -25.41
C LYS A 267 -8.99 3.26 -24.35
N GLY A 268 -9.43 4.35 -23.73
CA GLY A 268 -8.75 4.85 -22.53
C GLY A 268 -8.71 3.76 -21.43
N ASP A 269 -8.09 4.06 -20.29
CA ASP A 269 -8.00 3.11 -19.17
C ASP A 269 -9.35 2.61 -18.65
N TYR A 270 -10.43 3.32 -18.97
CA TYR A 270 -11.79 2.85 -18.95
C TYR A 270 -12.55 3.40 -20.16
N SER A 271 -13.30 2.54 -20.86
CA SER A 271 -14.18 2.91 -21.96
C SER A 271 -15.44 2.07 -21.91
N SER A 272 -16.60 2.69 -22.16
CA SER A 272 -17.90 2.03 -22.15
C SER A 272 -18.79 2.52 -23.28
N CYS A 273 -19.55 1.59 -23.87
CA CYS A 273 -20.58 1.84 -24.88
C CYS A 273 -21.89 1.18 -24.44
N GLN A 274 -22.94 1.98 -24.35
CA GLN A 274 -24.32 1.56 -24.12
C GLN A 274 -25.12 1.94 -25.36
N TYR A 275 -25.75 0.97 -26.01
CA TYR A 275 -26.50 1.18 -27.26
C TYR A 275 -28.02 1.06 -27.07
N GLN A 276 -28.47 0.83 -25.83
CA GLN A 276 -29.88 0.68 -25.45
C GLN A 276 -30.24 1.38 -24.14
N SER A 277 -29.28 2.08 -23.51
CA SER A 277 -29.48 2.87 -22.31
C SER A 277 -28.50 4.05 -22.29
N ASN A 278 -28.81 5.06 -21.49
CA ASN A 278 -27.87 6.12 -21.14
C ASN A 278 -27.89 6.31 -19.62
N ASP A 279 -27.05 5.54 -18.94
CA ASP A 279 -27.05 5.51 -17.47
C ASP A 279 -26.67 6.86 -16.84
N ILE A 280 -25.89 7.71 -17.55
CA ILE A 280 -25.59 9.08 -17.09
C ILE A 280 -26.86 9.93 -17.10
N LYS A 281 -27.67 9.81 -18.15
CA LYS A 281 -28.92 10.56 -18.30
C LYS A 281 -29.98 10.06 -17.32
N GLU A 282 -30.11 8.75 -17.16
CA GLU A 282 -31.05 8.10 -16.22
C GLU A 282 -30.69 8.40 -14.77
N ASN A 283 -29.46 8.09 -14.34
CA ASN A 283 -29.01 8.31 -12.96
C ASN A 283 -27.48 8.45 -12.88
N HIS A 284 -26.99 9.65 -13.19
CA HIS A 284 -25.57 10.03 -13.10
C HIS A 284 -24.89 9.69 -11.76
N LYS A 285 -25.57 9.80 -10.61
CA LYS A 285 -24.99 9.47 -9.30
C LYS A 285 -24.77 7.96 -9.15
N LEU A 286 -25.79 7.17 -9.50
CA LEU A 286 -25.69 5.71 -9.48
C LEU A 286 -24.60 5.22 -10.45
N MET A 287 -24.48 5.85 -11.63
CA MET A 287 -23.43 5.52 -12.59
C MET A 287 -22.03 5.79 -12.02
N ALA A 288 -21.84 6.91 -11.31
CA ALA A 288 -20.57 7.21 -10.63
C ALA A 288 -20.23 6.14 -9.57
N ILE A 289 -21.21 5.72 -8.76
CA ILE A 289 -21.04 4.65 -7.75
C ILE A 289 -20.66 3.32 -8.41
N LYS A 290 -21.39 2.90 -9.46
CA LYS A 290 -21.10 1.66 -10.21
C LYS A 290 -19.68 1.66 -10.77
N LEU A 291 -19.21 2.79 -11.28
CA LEU A 291 -17.86 2.91 -11.82
C LEU A 291 -16.78 2.83 -10.73
N VAL A 292 -16.98 3.48 -9.58
CA VAL A 292 -16.07 3.33 -8.43
C VAL A 292 -16.04 1.88 -7.94
N LYS A 293 -17.20 1.21 -7.87
CA LYS A 293 -17.29 -0.22 -7.56
C LYS A 293 -16.40 -1.05 -8.47
N THR A 294 -16.43 -0.83 -9.78
CA THR A 294 -15.56 -1.54 -10.73
C THR A 294 -14.07 -1.33 -10.43
N HIS A 295 -13.67 -0.12 -10.00
CA HIS A 295 -12.28 0.15 -9.61
C HIS A 295 -11.90 -0.57 -8.31
N VAL A 296 -12.80 -0.62 -7.32
CA VAL A 296 -12.59 -1.34 -6.06
C VAL A 296 -12.49 -2.85 -6.31
N GLU A 297 -13.39 -3.43 -7.11
CA GLU A 297 -13.36 -4.84 -7.49
C GLU A 297 -12.04 -5.20 -8.19
N LYS A 298 -11.57 -4.34 -9.11
CA LYS A 298 -10.28 -4.53 -9.76
C LYS A 298 -9.12 -4.46 -8.77
N PHE A 299 -9.13 -3.50 -7.85
CA PHE A 299 -8.11 -3.35 -6.79
C PHE A 299 -8.00 -4.60 -5.92
N ILE A 300 -9.15 -5.15 -5.49
CA ILE A 300 -9.24 -6.36 -4.66
C ILE A 300 -8.76 -7.58 -5.45
N LYS A 301 -9.28 -7.77 -6.67
CA LYS A 301 -8.94 -8.91 -7.53
C LYS A 301 -7.45 -8.98 -7.85
N GLU A 302 -6.83 -7.83 -8.10
CA GLU A 302 -5.39 -7.74 -8.40
C GLU A 302 -4.52 -7.83 -7.13
N ARG A 303 -5.12 -7.89 -5.94
CA ARG A 303 -4.42 -7.92 -4.64
C ARG A 303 -3.31 -6.87 -4.57
N ARG A 304 -3.64 -5.62 -4.88
CA ARG A 304 -2.67 -4.54 -5.11
C ARG A 304 -1.84 -4.14 -3.90
N ILE A 305 -2.20 -4.58 -2.71
CA ILE A 305 -1.52 -4.26 -1.45
C ILE A 305 -1.21 -5.51 -0.63
N ILE A 306 -0.15 -5.42 0.17
CA ILE A 306 0.14 -6.33 1.27
C ILE A 306 0.30 -5.45 2.52
N PRO A 307 -0.50 -5.65 3.57
CA PRO A 307 -0.31 -4.92 4.83
C PRO A 307 1.12 -5.05 5.34
N ALA A 308 1.72 -3.93 5.77
CA ALA A 308 3.11 -3.87 6.24
C ALA A 308 3.28 -4.38 7.69
N TYR A 309 2.73 -5.56 7.96
CA TYR A 309 2.88 -6.30 9.20
C TYR A 309 3.95 -7.37 9.02
N ASP A 310 4.76 -7.60 10.04
CA ASP A 310 5.86 -8.55 9.97
C ASP A 310 5.33 -9.94 9.59
N GLU A 311 4.21 -10.37 10.15
CA GLU A 311 3.57 -11.66 9.86
C GLU A 311 3.15 -11.81 8.39
N PHE A 312 2.57 -10.76 7.79
CA PHE A 312 2.15 -10.76 6.39
C PHE A 312 3.36 -10.87 5.46
N ILE A 313 4.41 -10.08 5.72
CA ILE A 313 5.62 -10.08 4.88
C ILE A 313 6.39 -11.39 5.07
N LEU A 314 6.49 -11.90 6.30
CA LEU A 314 7.10 -13.20 6.60
C LEU A 314 6.40 -14.34 5.85
N GLU A 315 5.07 -14.41 5.93
CA GLU A 315 4.30 -15.41 5.21
C GLU A 315 4.47 -15.26 3.70
N TYR A 316 4.36 -14.03 3.19
CA TYR A 316 4.50 -13.75 1.76
C TYR A 316 5.85 -14.21 1.23
N VAL A 317 6.95 -13.78 1.86
CA VAL A 317 8.30 -14.15 1.45
C VAL A 317 8.47 -15.67 1.52
N ARG A 318 8.06 -16.31 2.63
CA ARG A 318 8.19 -17.76 2.78
C ARG A 318 7.44 -18.53 1.70
N ASP A 319 6.16 -18.25 1.52
CA ASP A 319 5.30 -18.96 0.57
C ASP A 319 5.71 -18.66 -0.88
N PHE A 320 6.14 -17.43 -1.17
CA PHE A 320 6.68 -17.07 -2.48
C PHE A 320 7.96 -17.85 -2.78
N CYS A 321 8.89 -17.92 -1.84
CA CYS A 321 10.14 -18.64 -2.05
C CYS A 321 9.93 -20.15 -2.17
N VAL A 322 9.06 -20.76 -1.35
CA VAL A 322 8.71 -22.19 -1.47
C VAL A 322 8.07 -22.47 -2.84
N TYR A 323 7.12 -21.63 -3.25
CA TYR A 323 6.42 -21.83 -4.51
C TYR A 323 7.30 -21.56 -5.74
N SER A 324 8.20 -20.59 -5.64
CA SER A 324 9.05 -20.13 -6.74
C SER A 324 10.49 -20.66 -6.62
N ASN A 325 10.74 -21.67 -5.76
CA ASN A 325 12.09 -22.18 -5.49
C ASN A 325 12.78 -22.60 -6.79
N ARG A 326 12.11 -23.43 -7.60
CA ARG A 326 12.65 -23.94 -8.87
C ARG A 326 12.99 -22.81 -9.85
N GLU A 327 12.24 -21.72 -9.83
CA GLU A 327 12.40 -20.55 -10.68
C GLU A 327 13.51 -19.60 -10.19
N LEU A 328 13.62 -19.45 -8.87
CA LEU A 328 14.59 -18.58 -8.23
C LEU A 328 15.97 -19.27 -8.12
N ASN A 329 16.00 -20.61 -8.18
CA ASN A 329 17.18 -21.44 -7.91
C ASN A 329 17.71 -21.23 -6.47
N ILE A 330 16.78 -21.03 -5.54
CA ILE A 330 17.08 -20.86 -4.12
C ILE A 330 17.06 -22.24 -3.48
N ASP A 331 18.23 -22.78 -3.15
CA ASP A 331 18.35 -24.00 -2.37
C ASP A 331 17.45 -23.95 -1.12
N ASP A 332 16.52 -24.91 -0.97
CA ASP A 332 15.57 -24.96 0.14
C ASP A 332 16.28 -24.91 1.50
N SER A 333 17.50 -25.46 1.58
CA SER A 333 18.32 -25.45 2.79
C SER A 333 18.83 -24.05 3.17
N LYS A 334 18.78 -23.08 2.24
CA LYS A 334 19.26 -21.69 2.38
C LYS A 334 18.13 -20.66 2.51
N LEU A 335 16.85 -21.08 2.44
CA LEU A 335 15.66 -20.23 2.64
C LEU A 335 15.62 -19.52 4.00
N SER A 336 16.50 -19.90 4.91
CA SER A 336 16.55 -19.34 6.26
C SER A 336 17.47 -18.14 6.41
N ASP A 337 18.19 -17.67 5.39
CA ASP A 337 19.15 -16.55 5.53
C ASP A 337 18.75 -15.36 4.65
N ILE A 338 18.10 -14.36 5.26
CA ILE A 338 17.54 -13.19 4.57
C ILE A 338 18.65 -12.37 3.87
N PRO A 339 19.76 -11.99 4.54
CA PRO A 339 20.85 -11.26 3.89
C PRO A 339 21.42 -11.97 2.65
N LYS A 340 21.67 -13.28 2.74
CA LYS A 340 22.17 -14.05 1.58
C LYS A 340 21.17 -14.09 0.45
N LEU A 341 19.88 -14.20 0.77
CA LEU A 341 18.84 -14.24 -0.25
C LEU A 341 18.72 -12.89 -0.98
N ILE A 342 18.83 -11.77 -0.26
CA ILE A 342 18.91 -10.41 -0.84
C ILE A 342 20.11 -10.31 -1.78
N GLU A 343 21.28 -10.76 -1.35
CA GLU A 343 22.50 -10.74 -2.16
C GLU A 343 22.36 -11.58 -3.45
N GLN A 344 21.81 -12.79 -3.34
CA GLN A 344 21.56 -13.68 -4.49
C GLN A 344 20.59 -13.05 -5.49
N ILE A 345 19.49 -12.47 -5.01
CA ILE A 345 18.50 -11.80 -5.85
C ILE A 345 19.14 -10.58 -6.53
N LYS A 346 19.90 -9.76 -5.79
CA LYS A 346 20.60 -8.59 -6.35
C LYS A 346 21.66 -8.99 -7.36
N HIS A 347 22.39 -10.07 -7.13
CA HIS A 347 23.37 -10.60 -8.08
C HIS A 347 22.70 -11.08 -9.37
N LYS A 348 21.57 -11.80 -9.27
CA LYS A 348 20.81 -12.30 -10.43
C LYS A 348 20.08 -11.17 -11.16
N TYR A 349 19.64 -10.15 -10.44
CA TYR A 349 18.89 -9.00 -10.94
C TYR A 349 19.51 -7.68 -10.45
N PRO A 350 20.63 -7.22 -11.03
CA PRO A 350 21.40 -6.06 -10.53
C PRO A 350 20.62 -4.74 -10.44
N ARG A 351 19.55 -4.60 -11.23
CA ARG A 351 18.67 -3.41 -11.27
C ARG A 351 17.37 -3.59 -10.51
N ILE A 352 17.22 -4.64 -9.70
CA ILE A 352 15.95 -4.93 -9.03
C ILE A 352 15.49 -3.83 -8.07
N SER A 353 16.44 -3.14 -7.43
CA SER A 353 16.17 -2.00 -6.54
C SER A 353 15.67 -0.75 -7.29
N SER A 354 15.84 -0.68 -8.61
CA SER A 354 15.54 0.51 -9.42
C SER A 354 14.51 0.31 -10.51
N MET A 355 14.21 -0.94 -10.87
CA MET A 355 13.25 -1.25 -11.91
C MET A 355 12.40 -2.47 -11.52
N PRO A 356 11.05 -2.38 -11.67
CA PRO A 356 10.16 -3.53 -11.61
C PRO A 356 10.67 -4.67 -12.50
N HIS A 357 10.98 -5.80 -11.89
CA HIS A 357 11.43 -7.01 -12.55
C HIS A 357 10.38 -8.10 -12.38
N THR A 358 9.81 -8.51 -13.51
CA THR A 358 8.89 -9.63 -13.60
C THR A 358 9.50 -10.71 -14.46
N VAL A 359 9.58 -11.93 -13.94
CA VAL A 359 10.00 -13.10 -14.71
C VAL A 359 8.78 -13.68 -15.41
N LEU A 360 8.85 -13.85 -16.73
CA LEU A 360 7.83 -14.51 -17.53
C LEU A 360 8.18 -16.01 -17.65
N ARG A 361 7.25 -16.88 -17.23
CA ARG A 361 7.37 -18.33 -17.43
C ARG A 361 6.04 -18.89 -17.91
N GLY A 362 5.97 -19.22 -19.20
CA GLY A 362 4.71 -19.51 -19.87
C GLY A 362 3.77 -18.31 -19.78
N HIS A 363 2.54 -18.53 -19.29
CA HIS A 363 1.56 -17.46 -19.05
C HIS A 363 1.67 -16.79 -17.67
N LYS A 364 2.57 -17.26 -16.78
CA LYS A 364 2.69 -16.73 -15.42
C LYS A 364 3.72 -15.60 -15.35
N LYS A 365 3.29 -14.48 -14.74
CA LYS A 365 4.12 -13.33 -14.37
C LYS A 365 4.54 -13.47 -12.91
N ILE A 366 5.84 -13.53 -12.63
CA ILE A 366 6.38 -13.66 -11.27
C ILE A 366 7.05 -12.33 -10.88
N PRO A 367 6.44 -11.51 -10.01
CA PRO A 367 6.96 -10.19 -9.67
C PRO A 367 8.05 -10.30 -8.59
N ILE A 368 9.31 -10.35 -9.01
CA ILE A 368 10.46 -10.57 -8.11
C ILE A 368 10.68 -9.38 -7.18
N ASN A 369 10.30 -8.17 -7.60
CA ASN A 369 10.47 -6.97 -6.80
C ASN A 369 9.70 -7.03 -5.49
N ILE A 370 8.51 -7.63 -5.49
CA ILE A 370 7.69 -7.74 -4.29
C ILE A 370 8.42 -8.62 -3.25
N LEU A 371 9.04 -9.71 -3.71
CA LEU A 371 9.87 -10.55 -2.85
C LEU A 371 11.08 -9.77 -2.31
N TYR A 372 11.78 -9.03 -3.17
CA TYR A 372 12.97 -8.27 -2.81
C TYR A 372 12.67 -7.17 -1.77
N GLU A 373 11.62 -6.38 -2.00
CA GLU A 373 11.15 -5.35 -1.06
C GLU A 373 10.70 -5.96 0.26
N GLY A 374 10.01 -7.10 0.22
CA GLY A 374 9.63 -7.85 1.44
C GLY A 374 10.85 -8.31 2.23
N LEU A 375 11.90 -8.79 1.57
CA LEU A 375 13.14 -9.19 2.24
C LEU A 375 13.89 -8.00 2.85
N LEU A 376 13.97 -6.87 2.14
CA LEU A 376 14.56 -5.63 2.67
C LEU A 376 13.78 -5.12 3.89
N PHE A 377 12.44 -5.15 3.82
CA PHE A 377 11.57 -4.80 4.94
C PHE A 377 11.91 -5.64 6.19
N LEU A 378 11.99 -6.97 6.05
CA LEU A 378 12.32 -7.87 7.15
C LEU A 378 13.74 -7.64 7.67
N GLN A 379 14.72 -7.46 6.79
CA GLN A 379 16.11 -7.19 7.18
C GLN A 379 16.21 -5.89 7.99
N ASN A 380 15.51 -4.83 7.57
CA ASN A 380 15.47 -3.55 8.27
C ASN A 380 14.78 -3.64 9.64
N ARG A 381 13.88 -4.61 9.83
CA ARG A 381 13.25 -4.95 11.12
C ARG A 381 14.11 -5.87 12.00
N GLY A 382 15.31 -6.23 11.55
CA GLY A 382 16.26 -7.04 12.31
C GLY A 382 16.13 -8.55 12.09
N TYR A 383 15.27 -9.00 11.17
CA TYR A 383 15.19 -10.41 10.83
C TYR A 383 16.41 -10.84 10.03
N THR A 384 17.16 -11.79 10.58
CA THR A 384 18.25 -12.47 9.86
C THR A 384 17.78 -13.77 9.20
N LYS A 385 16.65 -14.31 9.67
CA LYS A 385 16.04 -15.54 9.17
C LYS A 385 14.54 -15.40 8.97
N ILE A 386 13.99 -16.26 8.11
CA ILE A 386 12.54 -16.41 7.93
C ILE A 386 12.03 -17.42 8.97
N PRO A 387 11.45 -17.00 10.12
CA PRO A 387 10.87 -17.91 11.10
C PRO A 387 9.70 -18.72 10.52
N SER A 388 9.46 -19.89 11.12
CA SER A 388 8.21 -20.59 10.88
C SER A 388 7.09 -19.91 11.67
N LEU A 389 6.15 -19.29 10.96
CA LEU A 389 4.96 -18.66 11.57
C LEU A 389 3.99 -19.70 12.12
N TYR A 390 3.74 -20.74 11.32
CA TYR A 390 2.75 -21.77 11.64
C TYR A 390 3.40 -22.97 12.32
N PRO A 391 2.60 -23.77 13.05
CA PRO A 391 2.97 -25.14 13.36
C PRO A 391 3.43 -25.90 12.11
N ASN A 392 4.37 -26.82 12.29
CA ASN A 392 4.90 -27.61 11.18
C ASN A 392 3.76 -28.39 10.51
N ARG A 393 3.68 -28.28 9.18
CA ARG A 393 2.79 -29.14 8.38
C ARG A 393 3.31 -30.58 8.48
N GLY A 394 2.43 -31.51 8.82
CA GLY A 394 2.73 -32.93 8.89
C GLY A 394 1.79 -33.74 8.00
N ASN A 395 1.86 -35.06 8.11
CA ASN A 395 0.75 -35.92 7.71
C ASN A 395 0.28 -36.67 8.95
N TYR A 396 -0.77 -36.16 9.58
CA TYR A 396 -1.26 -36.66 10.87
C TYR A 396 -2.28 -37.79 10.72
N ALA A 397 -2.69 -38.13 9.49
CA ALA A 397 -3.51 -39.29 9.18
C ALA A 397 -3.18 -39.84 7.77
N ASP A 398 -3.33 -41.14 7.55
CA ASP A 398 -3.01 -41.79 6.27
C ASP A 398 -4.17 -41.66 5.24
N SER A 399 -4.72 -40.44 5.12
CA SER A 399 -5.89 -40.16 4.26
C SER A 399 -5.51 -39.55 2.91
N GLY A 400 -4.29 -38.99 2.80
CA GLY A 400 -3.88 -38.15 1.66
C GLY A 400 -4.61 -36.81 1.55
N LEU A 401 -5.52 -36.48 2.49
CA LEU A 401 -6.30 -35.25 2.47
C LEU A 401 -5.52 -34.08 3.10
N VAL A 402 -5.76 -32.89 2.56
CA VAL A 402 -5.20 -31.63 3.07
C VAL A 402 -5.63 -31.36 4.52
N SER A 403 -6.82 -31.83 4.92
CA SER A 403 -7.28 -31.76 6.31
C SER A 403 -6.42 -32.53 7.30
N SER A 404 -5.61 -33.49 6.83
CA SER A 404 -4.66 -34.24 7.65
C SER A 404 -3.31 -33.55 7.81
N TRP A 405 -3.12 -32.36 7.24
CA TRP A 405 -1.88 -31.58 7.40
C TRP A 405 -1.68 -31.01 8.79
N TYR A 406 -2.76 -30.89 9.56
CA TYR A 406 -2.77 -30.42 10.94
C TYR A 406 -3.68 -31.32 11.79
N THR A 407 -3.30 -31.55 13.05
CA THR A 407 -4.28 -32.04 14.03
C THR A 407 -5.32 -30.95 14.31
N PRO A 408 -6.51 -31.29 14.84
CA PRO A 408 -7.52 -30.29 15.22
C PRO A 408 -6.97 -29.18 16.12
N GLU A 409 -6.05 -29.51 17.03
CA GLU A 409 -5.38 -28.54 17.91
C GLU A 409 -4.49 -27.57 17.15
N LEU A 410 -3.66 -28.09 16.22
CA LEU A 410 -2.75 -27.26 15.42
C LEU A 410 -3.51 -26.39 14.43
N ALA A 411 -4.58 -26.92 13.84
CA ALA A 411 -5.47 -26.16 12.97
C ALA A 411 -6.16 -25.03 13.74
N PHE A 412 -6.64 -25.31 14.96
CA PHE A 412 -7.22 -24.30 15.83
C PHE A 412 -6.21 -23.20 16.18
N GLN A 413 -4.98 -23.55 16.58
CA GLN A 413 -3.92 -22.58 16.86
C GLN A 413 -3.58 -21.72 15.64
N LYS A 414 -3.48 -22.35 14.45
CA LYS A 414 -3.25 -21.62 13.20
C LYS A 414 -4.41 -20.66 12.90
N LEU A 415 -5.65 -21.12 13.02
CA LEU A 415 -6.85 -20.30 12.80
C LEU A 415 -6.85 -19.06 13.69
N GLN A 416 -6.56 -19.24 14.99
CA GLN A 416 -6.49 -18.15 15.96
C GLN A 416 -5.49 -17.08 15.51
N MET A 417 -4.29 -17.48 15.11
CA MET A 417 -3.26 -16.56 14.65
C MET A 417 -3.66 -15.87 13.34
N VAL A 418 -4.09 -16.63 12.33
CA VAL A 418 -4.46 -16.10 11.01
C VAL A 418 -5.55 -15.03 11.13
N VAL A 419 -6.64 -15.34 11.84
CA VAL A 419 -7.75 -14.41 11.96
C VAL A 419 -7.37 -13.19 12.79
N THR A 420 -6.70 -13.38 13.93
CA THR A 420 -6.34 -12.25 14.81
C THR A 420 -5.47 -11.23 14.07
N VAL A 421 -4.44 -11.70 13.37
CA VAL A 421 -3.51 -10.84 12.64
C VAL A 421 -4.21 -10.21 11.42
N ALA A 422 -4.95 -10.99 10.65
CA ALA A 422 -5.63 -10.48 9.45
C ALA A 422 -6.72 -9.46 9.78
N TYR A 423 -7.54 -9.68 10.81
CA TYR A 423 -8.63 -8.77 11.20
C TYR A 423 -8.08 -7.48 11.83
N SER A 424 -6.96 -7.56 12.56
CA SER A 424 -6.28 -6.38 13.09
C SER A 424 -5.71 -5.53 11.95
N ALA A 425 -4.97 -6.16 11.03
CA ALA A 425 -4.44 -5.49 9.84
C ALA A 425 -5.53 -4.90 8.95
N TYR A 426 -6.66 -5.60 8.81
CA TYR A 426 -7.85 -5.09 8.12
C TYR A 426 -8.41 -3.83 8.79
N SER A 427 -8.61 -3.87 10.11
CA SER A 427 -9.16 -2.73 10.86
C SER A 427 -8.26 -1.51 10.74
N ASP A 428 -6.95 -1.68 10.90
CA ASP A 428 -5.98 -0.60 10.74
C ASP A 428 -5.93 -0.10 9.30
N PHE A 429 -6.02 -0.99 8.32
CA PHE A 429 -6.09 -0.61 6.91
C PHE A 429 -7.32 0.26 6.62
N ILE A 430 -8.51 -0.15 7.06
CA ILE A 430 -9.74 0.61 6.84
C ILE A 430 -9.69 1.96 7.55
N ASN A 431 -9.30 2.01 8.83
CA ASN A 431 -9.26 3.25 9.60
C ASN A 431 -8.29 4.27 9.00
N ASN A 432 -7.14 3.81 8.49
CA ASN A 432 -6.12 4.70 7.94
C ASN A 432 -6.42 5.16 6.50
N ASN A 433 -7.02 4.29 5.68
CA ASN A 433 -7.13 4.51 4.24
C ASN A 433 -8.56 4.84 3.77
N PHE A 434 -9.57 4.52 4.58
CA PHE A 434 -10.99 4.77 4.31
C PHE A 434 -11.68 5.41 5.52
N PRO A 435 -11.16 6.51 6.09
CA PRO A 435 -11.67 7.07 7.34
C PRO A 435 -13.15 7.48 7.28
N PHE A 436 -13.63 7.93 6.11
CA PHE A 436 -15.04 8.29 5.90
C PHE A 436 -15.99 7.09 5.82
N LEU A 437 -15.45 5.89 5.58
CA LEU A 437 -16.18 4.64 5.48
C LEU A 437 -15.85 3.67 6.63
N ALA A 438 -15.10 4.13 7.64
CA ALA A 438 -14.54 3.24 8.66
C ALA A 438 -15.61 2.51 9.47
N LYS A 439 -16.78 3.14 9.65
CA LYS A 439 -17.93 2.54 10.33
C LYS A 439 -18.65 1.53 9.44
N GLU A 440 -18.82 1.88 8.18
CA GLU A 440 -19.52 1.10 7.16
C GLU A 440 -18.72 -0.14 6.78
N LEU A 441 -17.39 -0.04 6.75
CA LEU A 441 -16.45 -1.11 6.41
C LEU A 441 -15.86 -1.82 7.64
N ASP A 442 -16.40 -1.58 8.84
CA ASP A 442 -15.98 -2.27 10.06
C ASP A 442 -16.14 -3.80 9.92
N CYS A 443 -15.11 -4.57 10.28
CA CYS A 443 -15.14 -6.04 10.19
C CYS A 443 -16.08 -6.69 11.21
N TYR A 444 -16.54 -5.95 12.21
CA TYR A 444 -17.53 -6.43 13.18
C TYR A 444 -18.97 -6.28 12.69
N TYR A 445 -19.25 -5.59 11.59
CA TYR A 445 -20.62 -5.30 11.14
C TYR A 445 -21.47 -4.60 12.22
N GLY A 446 -20.84 -3.83 13.11
CA GLY A 446 -21.49 -3.23 14.28
C GLY A 446 -21.77 -4.18 15.44
N ALA A 447 -21.22 -5.40 15.41
CA ALA A 447 -21.19 -6.33 16.54
C ALA A 447 -20.18 -5.90 17.60
N ASN A 448 -20.34 -6.48 18.79
CA ASN A 448 -19.39 -6.36 19.90
C ASN A 448 -18.44 -7.56 19.96
N ILE A 449 -18.98 -8.74 19.64
CA ILE A 449 -18.24 -9.99 19.74
C ILE A 449 -18.33 -10.72 18.41
N ILE A 450 -17.18 -11.19 17.95
CA ILE A 450 -17.08 -12.19 16.88
C ILE A 450 -16.70 -13.51 17.53
N VAL A 451 -17.58 -14.51 17.44
CA VAL A 451 -17.28 -15.88 17.85
C VAL A 451 -16.85 -16.65 16.61
N ILE A 452 -15.65 -17.24 16.67
CA ILE A 452 -15.07 -18.07 15.62
C ILE A 452 -14.93 -19.48 16.16
N ASP A 453 -15.63 -20.40 15.53
CA ASP A 453 -15.63 -21.81 15.89
C ASP A 453 -14.97 -22.64 14.78
N LEU A 454 -14.17 -23.63 15.19
CA LEU A 454 -13.65 -24.66 14.31
C LEU A 454 -14.25 -26.02 14.70
N GLU A 455 -15.01 -26.61 13.79
CA GLU A 455 -15.56 -27.94 13.89
C GLU A 455 -14.88 -28.87 12.87
N TYR A 456 -14.77 -30.16 13.17
CA TYR A 456 -14.42 -31.18 12.18
C TYR A 456 -15.64 -32.06 11.91
N THR A 457 -15.99 -32.18 10.63
CA THR A 457 -17.02 -33.14 10.18
C THR A 457 -16.58 -34.58 10.46
N SER A 458 -17.54 -35.51 10.40
CA SER A 458 -17.27 -36.95 10.52
C SER A 458 -16.21 -37.45 9.54
N ASP A 459 -16.12 -36.83 8.37
CA ASP A 459 -15.18 -37.18 7.31
C ASP A 459 -13.82 -36.48 7.48
N GLY A 460 -13.62 -35.79 8.61
CA GLY A 460 -12.36 -35.12 8.96
C GLY A 460 -12.14 -33.78 8.24
N TRP A 461 -13.16 -33.20 7.60
CA TRP A 461 -13.05 -31.86 7.02
C TRP A 461 -13.32 -30.76 8.05
N PRO A 462 -12.45 -29.75 8.16
CA PRO A 462 -12.68 -28.60 9.02
C PRO A 462 -13.75 -27.67 8.45
N CYS A 463 -14.64 -27.21 9.33
CA CYS A 463 -15.65 -26.19 9.08
C CYS A 463 -15.42 -25.02 10.04
N ILE A 464 -15.39 -23.80 9.50
CA ILE A 464 -15.23 -22.58 10.30
C ILE A 464 -16.57 -21.85 10.34
N TYR A 465 -17.05 -21.54 11.54
CA TYR A 465 -18.23 -20.71 11.76
C TYR A 465 -17.83 -19.36 12.35
N ILE A 466 -18.33 -18.27 11.78
CA ILE A 466 -18.08 -16.91 12.24
C ILE A 466 -19.43 -16.29 12.60
N LEU A 467 -19.63 -15.95 13.86
CA LEU A 467 -20.90 -15.47 14.42
C LEU A 467 -20.72 -14.08 15.02
N PHE A 468 -21.67 -13.20 14.76
CA PHE A 468 -21.61 -11.79 15.18
C PHE A 468 -22.68 -11.49 16.22
N LEU A 469 -22.22 -11.18 17.43
CA LEU A 469 -23.06 -10.93 18.59
C LEU A 469 -23.04 -9.45 18.95
N LYS A 470 -24.22 -8.86 19.06
CA LYS A 470 -24.42 -7.46 19.43
C LYS A 470 -25.05 -7.37 20.82
N ASN A 471 -24.44 -6.57 21.70
CA ASN A 471 -24.96 -6.34 23.04
C ASN A 471 -26.23 -5.49 22.96
N GLN A 472 -27.20 -5.76 23.85
CA GLN A 472 -28.39 -4.90 24.00
C GLN A 472 -28.06 -3.59 24.73
N MET A 473 -27.08 -3.63 25.64
CA MET A 473 -26.61 -2.45 26.34
C MET A 473 -25.46 -1.79 25.58
N PRO A 474 -25.31 -0.46 25.61
CA PRO A 474 -24.20 0.24 24.98
C PRO A 474 -22.88 -0.11 25.68
N ASP A 475 -22.25 -1.17 25.19
CA ASP A 475 -20.88 -1.56 25.45
C ASP A 475 -20.14 -1.39 24.13
N ASN A 476 -19.01 -0.67 24.12
CA ASN A 476 -18.21 -0.46 22.90
C ASN A 476 -17.03 -1.43 22.82
N THR A 477 -16.90 -2.36 23.76
CA THR A 477 -15.82 -3.33 23.77
C THR A 477 -15.98 -4.29 22.60
N LYS A 478 -14.98 -4.31 21.71
CA LYS A 478 -14.89 -5.24 20.58
C LYS A 478 -13.94 -6.38 20.90
N LYS A 479 -14.36 -7.62 20.67
CA LYS A 479 -13.54 -8.80 20.94
C LYS A 479 -13.79 -9.93 19.94
N ILE A 480 -12.71 -10.61 19.55
CA ILE A 480 -12.78 -11.89 18.85
C ILE A 480 -12.57 -13.02 19.85
N ILE A 481 -13.40 -14.05 19.77
CA ILE A 481 -13.42 -15.19 20.65
C ILE A 481 -13.30 -16.44 19.80
N PHE A 482 -12.37 -17.32 20.18
CA PHE A 482 -12.16 -18.57 19.48
C PHE A 482 -12.64 -19.72 20.35
N THR A 483 -13.37 -20.65 19.77
CA THR A 483 -13.87 -21.82 20.47
C THR A 483 -13.91 -23.06 19.58
N LYS A 484 -14.00 -24.24 20.20
CA LYS A 484 -14.26 -25.51 19.52
C LYS A 484 -15.67 -25.93 19.88
N LYS A 485 -16.43 -26.50 18.94
CA LYS A 485 -17.85 -26.83 19.12
C LYS A 485 -18.13 -27.58 20.42
N GLU A 486 -17.34 -28.59 20.77
CA GLU A 486 -17.52 -29.42 21.97
C GLU A 486 -17.33 -28.64 23.28
N SER A 487 -16.56 -27.55 23.20
CA SER A 487 -16.21 -26.68 24.31
C SER A 487 -16.95 -25.34 24.27
N SER A 488 -17.79 -25.09 23.27
CA SER A 488 -18.41 -23.79 22.99
C SER A 488 -19.31 -23.33 24.15
N PRO A 489 -18.93 -22.27 24.89
CA PRO A 489 -19.80 -21.71 25.93
C PRO A 489 -21.10 -21.18 25.34
N LEU A 490 -21.06 -20.68 24.10
CA LEU A 490 -22.23 -20.16 23.41
C LEU A 490 -23.29 -21.25 23.16
N LEU A 491 -22.87 -22.46 22.77
CA LEU A 491 -23.81 -23.57 22.59
C LEU A 491 -24.34 -24.07 23.94
N LYS A 492 -23.45 -24.24 24.92
CA LYS A 492 -23.79 -24.76 26.25
C LYS A 492 -24.73 -23.86 27.03
N GLU A 493 -24.46 -22.55 27.07
CA GLU A 493 -25.29 -21.58 27.81
C GLU A 493 -26.67 -21.37 27.19
N ASN A 494 -26.87 -21.76 25.93
CA ASN A 494 -28.16 -21.65 25.24
C ASN A 494 -28.85 -23.00 25.04
N GLU A 495 -28.32 -24.08 25.63
CA GLU A 495 -28.90 -25.43 25.58
C GLU A 495 -29.18 -25.92 24.14
N VAL A 496 -28.30 -25.58 23.20
CA VAL A 496 -28.39 -26.02 21.80
C VAL A 496 -27.16 -26.80 21.35
N GLU A 497 -27.35 -27.70 20.40
CA GLU A 497 -26.29 -28.56 19.87
C GLU A 497 -25.68 -28.04 18.56
N GLU A 498 -26.37 -27.10 17.88
CA GLU A 498 -25.98 -26.58 16.57
C GLU A 498 -26.10 -25.05 16.52
N TYR A 499 -25.16 -24.42 15.80
CA TYR A 499 -25.16 -22.98 15.58
C TYR A 499 -26.38 -22.48 14.79
N SER A 500 -26.93 -23.31 13.90
CA SER A 500 -28.15 -23.03 13.15
C SER A 500 -29.35 -22.73 14.08
N LYS A 501 -29.44 -23.45 15.20
CA LYS A 501 -30.51 -23.30 16.19
C LYS A 501 -30.40 -22.00 16.99
N LEU A 502 -29.20 -21.43 17.13
CA LEU A 502 -29.03 -20.13 17.80
C LEU A 502 -29.77 -18.99 17.08
N PHE A 503 -29.88 -19.04 15.74
CA PHE A 503 -30.62 -18.04 14.96
C PHE A 503 -32.14 -18.08 15.17
N GLN A 504 -32.66 -19.14 15.80
CA GLN A 504 -34.06 -19.27 16.17
C GLN A 504 -34.36 -18.62 17.53
N LEU A 505 -33.31 -18.32 18.31
CA LEU A 505 -33.44 -17.68 19.61
C LEU A 505 -33.51 -16.16 19.45
N PRO A 506 -34.43 -15.48 20.15
CA PRO A 506 -34.49 -14.02 20.11
C PRO A 506 -33.24 -13.37 20.72
N LEU A 507 -32.63 -14.04 21.71
CA LEU A 507 -31.40 -13.64 22.37
C LEU A 507 -30.55 -14.88 22.68
N VAL A 508 -29.24 -14.69 22.64
CA VAL A 508 -28.25 -15.71 23.01
C VAL A 508 -27.49 -15.26 24.25
N THR A 509 -27.27 -16.19 25.17
CA THR A 509 -26.48 -15.99 26.38
C THR A 509 -25.01 -16.33 26.11
N TYR A 510 -24.10 -15.45 26.51
CA TYR A 510 -22.67 -15.72 26.49
C TYR A 510 -21.99 -15.08 27.69
N GLN A 511 -21.29 -15.88 28.50
CA GLN A 511 -20.69 -15.47 29.78
C GLN A 511 -21.71 -14.77 30.69
N GLY A 512 -22.95 -15.28 30.70
CA GLY A 512 -24.04 -14.73 31.51
C GLY A 512 -24.62 -13.40 31.05
N LYS A 513 -24.18 -12.86 29.89
CA LYS A 513 -24.74 -11.67 29.25
C LYS A 513 -25.59 -12.03 28.04
N GLN A 514 -26.62 -11.24 27.77
CA GLN A 514 -27.55 -11.43 26.65
C GLN A 514 -27.10 -10.63 25.41
N TYR A 515 -27.11 -11.28 24.25
CA TYR A 515 -26.75 -10.68 22.97
C TYR A 515 -27.78 -11.02 21.90
N VAL A 516 -27.85 -10.17 20.88
CA VAL A 516 -28.54 -10.48 19.62
C VAL A 516 -27.52 -11.11 18.68
N LEU A 517 -27.76 -12.35 18.26
CA LEU A 517 -27.05 -12.98 17.15
C LEU A 517 -27.73 -12.52 15.85
N PHE A 518 -27.11 -11.58 15.14
CA PHE A 518 -27.74 -10.97 13.95
C PHE A 518 -27.10 -11.41 12.64
N ARG A 519 -25.93 -12.05 12.68
CA ARG A 519 -25.22 -12.51 11.49
C ARG A 519 -24.39 -13.75 11.80
N GLY A 520 -24.35 -14.66 10.84
CA GLY A 520 -23.42 -15.78 10.81
C GLY A 520 -22.95 -16.03 9.38
N GLN A 521 -21.72 -16.48 9.25
CA GLN A 521 -21.14 -16.87 7.97
C GLN A 521 -20.14 -18.02 8.14
N GLY A 522 -19.97 -18.81 7.08
CA GLY A 522 -18.93 -19.82 7.01
C GLY A 522 -17.58 -19.19 6.64
N GLY A 523 -16.50 -19.69 7.23
CA GLY A 523 -15.13 -19.40 6.79
C GLY A 523 -14.64 -20.48 5.82
N ASP A 524 -13.94 -20.06 4.76
CA ASP A 524 -13.29 -20.98 3.83
C ASP A 524 -12.07 -21.63 4.51
N ALA A 525 -12.26 -22.84 5.04
CA ALA A 525 -11.19 -23.56 5.72
C ALA A 525 -9.94 -23.77 4.84
N HIS A 526 -10.09 -23.84 3.52
CA HIS A 526 -8.94 -23.90 2.62
C HIS A 526 -8.12 -22.61 2.71
N LYS A 527 -8.74 -21.45 2.57
CA LYS A 527 -8.03 -20.16 2.65
C LYS A 527 -7.46 -19.86 4.03
N TYR A 528 -8.15 -20.26 5.09
CA TYR A 528 -7.75 -19.96 6.47
C TYR A 528 -6.64 -20.89 6.98
N LEU A 529 -6.62 -22.15 6.55
CA LEU A 529 -5.71 -23.17 7.11
C LEU A 529 -4.69 -23.72 6.11
N PHE A 530 -5.01 -23.81 4.83
CA PHE A 530 -4.26 -24.71 3.94
C PHE A 530 -3.64 -24.03 2.71
N ASP A 531 -4.26 -22.95 2.23
CA ASP A 531 -3.78 -22.18 1.10
C ASP A 531 -2.45 -21.47 1.43
N ARG A 532 -1.88 -20.82 0.41
CA ARG A 532 -0.77 -19.89 0.56
C ARG A 532 -1.29 -18.51 0.93
N TYR A 533 -0.43 -17.74 1.57
CA TYR A 533 -0.71 -16.36 1.94
C TYR A 533 -2.00 -16.27 2.77
N ASN A 534 -2.15 -17.14 3.79
CA ASN A 534 -3.37 -17.25 4.59
C ASN A 534 -3.77 -15.90 5.20
N PHE A 535 -2.83 -15.12 5.74
CA PHE A 535 -3.14 -13.78 6.27
C PHE A 535 -3.68 -12.87 5.18
N LEU A 536 -3.04 -12.85 4.01
CA LEU A 536 -3.43 -12.02 2.87
C LEU A 536 -4.78 -12.44 2.30
N SER A 537 -5.03 -13.75 2.20
CA SER A 537 -6.28 -14.28 1.69
C SER A 537 -7.44 -13.94 2.62
N VAL A 538 -7.29 -14.12 3.94
CA VAL A 538 -8.34 -13.72 4.90
C VAL A 538 -8.56 -12.20 4.90
N PHE A 539 -7.49 -11.41 4.82
CA PHE A 539 -7.60 -9.95 4.71
C PHE A 539 -8.43 -9.52 3.49
N TYR A 540 -8.16 -10.09 2.31
CA TYR A 540 -8.90 -9.74 1.10
C TYR A 540 -10.31 -10.30 1.08
N ASP A 541 -10.56 -11.47 1.66
CA ASP A 541 -11.91 -12.00 1.80
C ASP A 541 -12.78 -11.04 2.63
N VAL A 542 -12.29 -10.57 3.78
CA VAL A 542 -13.02 -9.59 4.60
C VAL A 542 -13.20 -8.27 3.84
N LEU A 543 -12.16 -7.79 3.14
CA LEU A 543 -12.26 -6.56 2.35
C LEU A 543 -13.28 -6.66 1.22
N GLU A 544 -13.30 -7.79 0.52
CA GLU A 544 -14.27 -8.07 -0.54
C GLU A 544 -15.69 -8.09 0.01
N ASP A 545 -15.94 -8.87 1.06
CA ASP A 545 -17.26 -8.99 1.68
C ASP A 545 -17.80 -7.62 2.14
N ARG A 546 -16.97 -6.83 2.85
CA ARG A 546 -17.40 -5.52 3.35
C ARG A 546 -17.65 -4.52 2.23
N MET A 547 -16.80 -4.49 1.20
CA MET A 547 -17.00 -3.60 0.06
C MET A 547 -18.23 -3.99 -0.75
N GLN A 548 -18.46 -5.28 -0.98
CA GLN A 548 -19.65 -5.76 -1.69
C GLN A 548 -20.94 -5.37 -0.95
N GLU A 549 -20.98 -5.52 0.37
CA GLU A 549 -22.14 -5.11 1.16
C GLU A 549 -22.34 -3.60 1.18
N TYR A 550 -21.26 -2.81 1.32
CA TYR A 550 -21.32 -1.35 1.22
C TYR A 550 -21.97 -0.93 -0.11
N PHE A 551 -21.44 -1.44 -1.23
CA PHE A 551 -21.96 -1.11 -2.55
C PHE A 551 -23.41 -1.57 -2.73
N LYS A 552 -23.77 -2.76 -2.22
CA LYS A 552 -25.15 -3.26 -2.26
C LYS A 552 -26.11 -2.27 -1.57
N GLN A 553 -25.77 -1.84 -0.36
CA GLN A 553 -26.59 -0.90 0.42
C GLN A 553 -26.80 0.44 -0.27
N ILE A 554 -25.78 0.99 -0.94
CA ILE A 554 -25.90 2.30 -1.60
C ILE A 554 -26.48 2.24 -3.01
N THR A 555 -26.60 1.05 -3.61
CA THR A 555 -27.22 0.87 -4.93
C THR A 555 -28.67 0.41 -4.86
N GLU A 556 -29.08 -0.22 -3.75
CA GLU A 556 -30.45 -0.71 -3.53
C GLU A 556 -31.32 0.30 -2.75
N ASN A 557 -30.70 1.28 -2.07
CA ASN A 557 -31.36 2.46 -1.50
C ASN A 557 -31.37 3.61 -2.51
#